data_AF-A0A1Q3TPQ1-F1
#
_entry.id   AF-A0A1Q3TPQ1-F1
#
_cell.length_a   1.000
_cell.length_b   1.000
_cell.length_c   1.000
_cell.angle_alpha   90.00
_cell.angle_beta   90.00
_cell.angle_gamma   90.00
#
_symmetry.space_group_name_H-M   'P 1'
#
loop_
_entity.id
_entity.type
_entity.pdbx_description
1 polymer ?
#
loop_
_entity_poly.entity_id
_entity_poly.type
_entity_poly.pdbx_seq_one_letter_code
_entity_poly.pdbx_strand_id
1 'polypeptide(L)'
;MFDKIWPGESNPDEVNVGDYERIGSVVTGAVFFTYGLARKGLLAKILAPVGGYLLQRGLRGTCAIYQAFQINTARQGGNAKATVHANRAIKVKRAVTINKPVSELYSFWRNFENLPSIMDHLEAVTVKDKDHSHWVAKGPAGTKVEWDAEIFREKENEVIAWKSVEGSSVPNAGTVQFTDLGQERGTEVLVELDYEPPAGVIGAAFAKLFGEEPNIQVQEDLRHFKQKMEAGELPTTTGQPSARES
;
A
#
# COMPACT_ATOMS: atom_id res chain seq x y z
N MET A 1 17.99 17.32 -38.12
CA MET A 1 17.07 18.19 -37.38
C MET A 1 16.56 17.33 -36.23
N PHE A 2 17.22 17.45 -35.07
CA PHE A 2 16.94 16.61 -33.90
C PHE A 2 15.93 17.35 -33.03
N ASP A 3 14.69 16.88 -32.99
CA ASP A 3 13.68 17.40 -32.07
C ASP A 3 14.03 16.92 -30.66
N LYS A 4 14.37 17.91 -29.84
CA LYS A 4 14.80 17.77 -28.46
C LYS A 4 13.54 17.73 -27.59
N ILE A 5 13.06 16.54 -27.27
CA ILE A 5 11.93 16.34 -26.35
C ILE A 5 12.37 16.82 -24.95
N TRP A 6 11.69 17.85 -24.42
CA TRP A 6 11.89 18.38 -23.07
C TRP A 6 11.13 17.51 -22.05
N PRO A 7 11.67 17.23 -20.84
CA PRO A 7 10.92 16.50 -19.83
C PRO A 7 9.78 17.38 -19.31
N GLY A 8 8.55 17.10 -19.75
CA GLY A 8 7.36 17.85 -19.36
C GLY A 8 6.26 17.96 -20.43
N GLU A 9 6.52 17.57 -21.68
CA GLU A 9 5.46 17.50 -22.71
C GLU A 9 4.73 16.16 -22.64
N SER A 10 3.42 16.21 -22.35
CA SER A 10 2.54 15.05 -22.45
C SER A 10 2.41 14.63 -23.92
N ASN A 11 2.90 13.45 -24.27
CA ASN A 11 2.73 12.90 -25.62
C ASN A 11 1.22 12.67 -25.87
N PRO A 12 0.60 13.32 -26.88
CA PRO A 12 -0.85 13.23 -27.11
C PRO A 12 -1.32 11.83 -27.50
N ASP A 13 -0.41 10.98 -27.97
CA ASP A 13 -0.67 9.58 -28.35
C ASP A 13 -0.38 8.58 -27.21
N GLU A 14 0.01 9.06 -26.02
CA GLU A 14 0.23 8.19 -24.87
C GLU A 14 -1.12 7.69 -24.32
N VAL A 15 -1.27 6.36 -24.30
CA VAL A 15 -2.43 5.67 -23.70
C VAL A 15 -2.52 6.08 -22.23
N ASN A 16 -3.65 6.63 -21.82
CA ASN A 16 -3.87 7.14 -20.46
C ASN A 16 -5.13 6.58 -19.78
N VAL A 17 -5.85 5.67 -20.44
CA VAL A 17 -7.02 4.96 -19.92
C VAL A 17 -6.69 3.47 -19.73
N GLY A 18 -6.90 2.92 -18.53
CA GLY A 18 -6.67 1.52 -18.20
C GLY A 18 -7.66 0.53 -18.82
N ASP A 19 -7.30 -0.76 -18.89
CA ASP A 19 -8.05 -1.77 -19.66
C ASP A 19 -9.50 -1.97 -19.21
N TYR A 20 -9.78 -1.94 -17.91
CA TYR A 20 -11.16 -2.05 -17.40
C TYR A 20 -12.02 -0.82 -17.75
N GLU A 21 -11.43 0.38 -17.72
CA GLU A 21 -12.11 1.60 -18.18
C GLU A 21 -12.34 1.58 -19.69
N ARG A 22 -11.41 1.00 -20.45
CA ARG A 22 -11.55 0.83 -21.90
C ARG A 22 -12.71 -0.08 -22.24
N ILE A 23 -12.78 -1.26 -21.62
CA ILE A 23 -13.89 -2.22 -21.80
C ILE A 23 -15.22 -1.59 -21.37
N GLY A 24 -15.27 -0.96 -20.19
CA GLY A 24 -16.47 -0.26 -19.71
C GLY A 24 -16.93 0.87 -20.63
N SER A 25 -15.98 1.64 -21.18
CA SER A 25 -16.26 2.71 -22.16
C SER A 25 -16.79 2.15 -23.48
N VAL A 26 -16.28 1.01 -23.95
CA VAL A 26 -16.79 0.35 -25.16
C VAL A 26 -18.22 -0.14 -24.94
N VAL A 27 -18.49 -0.84 -23.83
CA VAL A 27 -19.82 -1.39 -23.53
C VAL A 27 -20.86 -0.27 -23.37
N THR A 28 -20.56 0.72 -22.53
CA THR A 28 -21.46 1.86 -22.27
C THR A 28 -21.63 2.72 -23.52
N GLY A 29 -20.53 2.95 -24.25
CA GLY A 29 -20.52 3.69 -25.50
C GLY A 29 -21.39 3.04 -26.57
N ALA A 30 -21.30 1.72 -26.74
CA ALA A 30 -22.13 0.96 -27.68
C ALA A 30 -23.62 1.06 -27.31
N VAL A 31 -23.97 0.94 -26.03
CA VAL A 31 -25.36 1.07 -25.54
C VAL A 31 -25.92 2.47 -25.85
N PHE A 32 -25.19 3.54 -25.49
CA PHE A 32 -25.66 4.91 -25.74
C PHE A 32 -25.68 5.28 -27.23
N PHE A 33 -24.73 4.77 -28.01
CA PHE A 33 -24.69 5.01 -29.45
C PHE A 33 -25.86 4.34 -30.16
N THR A 34 -26.08 3.03 -29.92
CA THR A 34 -27.17 2.27 -30.53
C THR A 34 -28.55 2.78 -30.09
N TYR A 35 -28.73 3.07 -28.80
CA TYR A 35 -29.98 3.63 -28.29
C TYR A 35 -30.23 5.07 -28.77
N GLY A 36 -29.16 5.88 -28.90
CA GLY A 36 -29.21 7.21 -29.48
C GLY A 36 -29.63 7.19 -30.95
N LEU A 37 -29.14 6.24 -31.75
CA LEU A 37 -29.54 6.06 -33.15
C LEU A 37 -30.96 5.50 -33.31
N ALA A 38 -31.43 4.68 -32.37
CA ALA A 38 -32.77 4.09 -32.40
C ALA A 38 -33.90 5.07 -32.03
N ARG A 39 -33.58 6.25 -31.48
CA ARG A 39 -34.57 7.25 -31.04
C ARG A 39 -34.52 8.53 -31.89
N LYS A 40 -35.67 9.23 -31.97
CA LYS A 40 -35.78 10.56 -32.58
C LYS A 40 -35.92 11.61 -31.47
N GLY A 41 -35.36 12.81 -31.68
CA GLY A 41 -35.51 13.96 -30.78
C GLY A 41 -34.22 14.40 -30.10
N LEU A 42 -34.32 15.35 -29.15
CA LEU A 42 -33.18 16.03 -28.54
C LEU A 42 -32.26 15.07 -27.76
N LEU A 43 -32.83 14.06 -27.10
CA LEU A 43 -32.06 13.03 -26.38
C LEU A 43 -31.14 12.20 -27.30
N ALA A 44 -31.58 11.91 -28.53
CA ALA A 44 -30.77 11.19 -29.51
C ALA A 44 -29.52 11.99 -29.94
N LYS A 45 -29.69 13.32 -30.07
CA LYS A 45 -28.60 14.26 -30.40
C LYS A 45 -27.54 14.37 -29.31
N ILE A 46 -27.83 13.93 -28.09
CA ILE A 46 -26.89 13.94 -26.96
C ILE A 46 -26.29 12.55 -26.76
N LEU A 47 -27.12 11.51 -26.74
CA LEU A 47 -26.67 10.14 -26.44
C LEU A 47 -25.77 9.55 -27.52
N ALA A 48 -26.06 9.81 -28.81
CA ALA A 48 -25.22 9.27 -29.88
C ALA A 48 -23.79 9.89 -29.88
N PRO A 49 -23.59 11.21 -29.78
CA PRO A 49 -22.24 11.77 -29.66
C PRO A 49 -21.49 11.33 -28.39
N VAL A 50 -22.17 11.26 -27.24
CA VAL A 50 -21.56 10.77 -25.99
C VAL A 50 -21.16 9.30 -26.13
N GLY A 51 -22.01 8.46 -26.72
CA GLY A 51 -21.69 7.06 -27.00
C GLY A 51 -20.51 6.91 -27.96
N GLY A 52 -20.46 7.72 -29.03
CA GLY A 52 -19.36 7.76 -29.99
C GLY A 52 -18.03 8.16 -29.35
N TYR A 53 -18.05 9.17 -28.46
CA TYR A 53 -16.87 9.59 -27.71
C TYR A 53 -16.36 8.47 -26.78
N LEU A 54 -17.24 7.78 -26.06
CA LEU A 54 -16.86 6.67 -25.18
C LEU A 54 -16.28 5.49 -25.97
N LEU A 55 -16.82 5.19 -27.15
CA LEU A 55 -16.25 4.19 -28.06
C LEU A 55 -14.83 4.58 -28.51
N GLN A 56 -14.64 5.83 -28.93
CA GLN A 56 -13.31 6.34 -29.31
C GLN A 56 -12.33 6.25 -28.13
N ARG A 57 -12.76 6.66 -26.93
CA ARG A 57 -11.97 6.57 -25.68
C ARG A 57 -11.55 5.12 -25.38
N GLY A 58 -12.48 4.16 -25.47
CA GLY A 58 -12.19 2.76 -25.18
C GLY A 58 -11.26 2.12 -26.21
N LEU A 59 -11.50 2.39 -27.50
CA LEU A 59 -10.69 1.84 -28.60
C LEU A 59 -9.26 2.40 -28.62
N ARG A 60 -9.12 3.74 -28.51
CA ARG A 60 -7.81 4.41 -28.56
C ARG A 60 -7.07 4.39 -27.22
N GLY A 61 -7.79 4.21 -26.10
CA GLY A 61 -7.20 4.26 -24.77
C GLY A 61 -6.72 5.66 -24.36
N THR A 62 -7.19 6.70 -25.06
CA THR A 62 -6.88 8.11 -24.77
C THR A 62 -8.14 8.86 -24.36
N CYS A 63 -8.04 9.67 -23.31
CA CYS A 63 -9.10 10.58 -22.89
C CYS A 63 -8.54 11.99 -22.71
N ALA A 64 -9.08 12.94 -23.50
CA ALA A 64 -8.69 14.35 -23.46
C ALA A 64 -8.91 15.00 -22.08
N ILE A 65 -9.93 14.58 -21.34
CA ILE A 65 -10.17 15.05 -19.97
C ILE A 65 -9.04 14.58 -19.05
N TYR A 66 -8.65 13.31 -19.15
CA TYR A 66 -7.54 12.77 -18.37
C TYR A 66 -6.21 13.42 -18.74
N GLN A 67 -5.99 13.76 -20.01
CA GLN A 67 -4.82 14.54 -20.45
C GLN A 67 -4.81 15.95 -19.83
N ALA A 68 -5.95 16.64 -19.85
CA ALA A 68 -6.09 17.98 -19.27
C ALA A 68 -5.85 18.00 -17.74
N PHE A 69 -6.19 16.91 -17.05
CA PHE A 69 -5.99 16.77 -15.60
C PHE A 69 -4.73 15.97 -15.21
N GLN A 70 -3.88 15.61 -16.17
CA GLN A 70 -2.68 14.77 -15.95
C GLN A 70 -2.98 13.45 -15.21
N ILE A 71 -4.15 12.86 -15.45
CA ILE A 71 -4.56 11.56 -14.91
C ILE A 71 -4.15 10.46 -15.91
N ASN A 72 -3.45 9.42 -15.45
CA ASN A 72 -3.11 8.25 -16.28
C ASN A 72 -3.48 6.96 -15.54
N THR A 73 -4.54 6.28 -16.00
CA THR A 73 -4.96 4.96 -15.47
C THR A 73 -4.46 3.80 -16.35
N ALA A 74 -3.81 4.07 -17.48
CA ALA A 74 -3.20 3.05 -18.34
C ALA A 74 -1.91 2.47 -17.74
N ARG A 75 -1.19 3.27 -16.92
CA ARG A 75 0.00 2.82 -16.20
C ARG A 75 -0.32 1.82 -15.07
N GLN A 76 -1.59 1.52 -14.84
CA GLN A 76 -2.10 0.53 -13.89
C GLN A 76 -1.98 -0.92 -14.42
N GLY A 77 -0.90 -1.21 -15.14
CA GLY A 77 -0.59 -2.51 -15.75
C GLY A 77 0.65 -3.20 -15.15
N GLY A 78 1.14 -2.74 -13.99
CA GLY A 78 2.23 -3.36 -13.25
C GLY A 78 1.76 -3.74 -11.84
N ASN A 79 1.62 -5.05 -11.61
CA ASN A 79 1.26 -5.76 -10.38
C ASN A 79 -0.24 -5.85 -10.06
N ALA A 80 -0.71 -7.10 -10.00
CA ALA A 80 -2.08 -7.46 -9.66
C ALA A 80 -2.51 -6.83 -8.31
N LYS A 81 -3.58 -6.02 -8.38
CA LYS A 81 -4.40 -5.57 -7.25
C LYS A 81 -3.62 -4.86 -6.13
N ALA A 82 -3.18 -3.63 -6.36
CA ALA A 82 -2.80 -2.75 -5.26
C ALA A 82 -4.05 -2.45 -4.41
N THR A 83 -4.03 -2.82 -3.13
CA THR A 83 -5.09 -2.47 -2.18
C THR A 83 -4.95 -1.04 -1.66
N VAL A 84 -3.76 -0.46 -1.79
CA VAL A 84 -3.44 0.89 -1.32
C VAL A 84 -3.40 1.89 -2.49
N HIS A 85 -4.19 2.95 -2.39
CA HIS A 85 -4.24 4.12 -3.24
C HIS A 85 -3.07 5.07 -2.92
N ALA A 86 -2.18 5.25 -3.90
CA ALA A 86 -0.95 6.03 -3.74
C ALA A 86 -1.14 7.49 -3.29
N ASN A 87 -2.30 8.11 -3.55
CA ASN A 87 -2.61 9.49 -3.18
C ASN A 87 -3.21 9.65 -1.76
N ARG A 88 -3.52 8.54 -1.08
CA ARG A 88 -4.10 8.51 0.27
C ARG A 88 -3.22 7.78 1.28
N ALA A 89 -2.20 7.07 0.78
CA ALA A 89 -1.28 6.30 1.60
C ALA A 89 -0.34 7.20 2.39
N ILE A 90 -0.23 6.91 3.69
CA ILE A 90 0.92 7.35 4.48
C ILE A 90 2.05 6.36 4.20
N LYS A 91 3.20 6.90 3.76
CA LYS A 91 4.39 6.13 3.41
C LYS A 91 5.41 6.22 4.54
N VAL A 92 5.87 5.09 5.03
CA VAL A 92 6.93 4.99 6.04
C VAL A 92 8.06 4.16 5.46
N LYS A 93 9.30 4.64 5.60
CA LYS A 93 10.52 3.94 5.20
C LYS A 93 11.58 4.08 6.28
N ARG A 94 12.01 2.98 6.88
CA ARG A 94 13.02 2.95 7.95
C ARG A 94 13.94 1.75 7.81
N ALA A 95 15.19 1.92 8.21
CA ALA A 95 16.20 0.87 8.18
C ALA A 95 16.90 0.77 9.54
N VAL A 96 17.34 -0.44 9.89
CA VAL A 96 18.20 -0.70 11.06
C VAL A 96 19.21 -1.78 10.70
N THR A 97 20.44 -1.65 11.21
CA THR A 97 21.46 -2.69 11.10
C THR A 97 21.47 -3.55 12.36
N ILE A 98 21.37 -4.86 12.20
CA ILE A 98 21.31 -5.84 13.29
C ILE A 98 22.48 -6.81 13.15
N ASN A 99 23.23 -6.99 14.23
CA ASN A 99 24.40 -7.86 14.29
C ASN A 99 24.01 -9.34 14.41
N LYS A 100 23.26 -9.83 13.41
CA LYS A 100 22.81 -11.21 13.28
C LYS A 100 22.83 -11.67 11.83
N PRO A 101 23.00 -12.98 11.58
CA PRO A 101 22.88 -13.56 10.24
C PRO A 101 21.50 -13.30 9.63
N VAL A 102 21.47 -13.06 8.32
CA VAL A 102 20.22 -12.79 7.59
C VAL A 102 19.19 -13.91 7.74
N SER A 103 19.64 -15.16 7.81
CA SER A 103 18.77 -16.33 7.97
C SER A 103 18.00 -16.33 9.30
N GLU A 104 18.62 -15.85 10.39
CA GLU A 104 17.95 -15.72 11.70
C GLU A 104 16.87 -14.63 11.64
N LEU A 105 17.21 -13.47 11.07
CA LEU A 105 16.28 -12.34 10.98
C LEU A 105 15.12 -12.64 10.04
N TYR A 106 15.40 -13.24 8.89
CA TYR A 106 14.39 -13.65 7.91
C TYR A 106 13.43 -14.67 8.53
N SER A 107 13.95 -15.71 9.19
CA SER A 107 13.12 -16.75 9.80
C SER A 107 12.23 -16.20 10.91
N PHE A 108 12.77 -15.29 11.74
CA PHE A 108 11.98 -14.61 12.76
C PHE A 108 10.84 -13.81 12.13
N TRP A 109 11.13 -12.99 11.13
CA TRP A 109 10.14 -12.13 10.50
C TRP A 109 9.10 -12.92 9.70
N ARG A 110 9.51 -13.99 9.02
CA ARG A 110 8.64 -14.82 8.17
C ARG A 110 7.51 -15.48 8.97
N ASN A 111 7.77 -15.77 10.24
CA ASN A 111 6.71 -16.12 11.18
C ASN A 111 6.06 -14.84 11.72
N PHE A 112 5.02 -14.37 11.03
CA PHE A 112 4.35 -13.11 11.42
C PHE A 112 3.75 -13.13 12.83
N GLU A 113 3.52 -14.29 13.44
CA GLU A 113 3.07 -14.39 14.84
C GLU A 113 4.11 -13.85 15.84
N ASN A 114 5.36 -13.68 15.40
CA ASN A 114 6.39 -13.02 16.19
C ASN A 114 6.25 -11.48 16.21
N LEU A 115 5.59 -10.87 15.23
CA LEU A 115 5.58 -9.41 15.08
C LEU A 115 4.94 -8.65 16.24
N PRO A 116 3.84 -9.12 16.88
CA PRO A 116 3.28 -8.46 18.07
C PRO A 116 4.27 -8.34 19.24
N SER A 117 5.33 -9.15 19.26
CA SER A 117 6.36 -9.06 20.29
C SER A 117 7.37 -7.94 20.05
N ILE A 118 7.43 -7.36 18.86
CA ILE A 118 8.36 -6.26 18.51
C ILE A 118 7.64 -5.01 18.02
N MET A 119 6.34 -5.11 17.70
CA MET A 119 5.48 -4.05 17.20
C MET A 119 4.34 -3.77 18.19
N ASP A 120 4.50 -2.75 19.03
CA ASP A 120 3.58 -2.49 20.15
C ASP A 120 2.15 -2.13 19.71
N HIS A 121 2.00 -1.66 18.48
CA HIS A 121 0.73 -1.29 17.87
C HIS A 121 -0.08 -2.52 17.41
N LEU A 122 0.57 -3.68 17.25
CA LEU A 122 -0.09 -4.95 16.95
C LEU A 122 -0.48 -5.65 18.26
N GLU A 123 -1.70 -6.16 18.31
CA GLU A 123 -2.17 -7.00 19.41
C GLU A 123 -1.93 -8.48 19.11
N ALA A 124 -2.23 -8.92 17.89
CA ALA A 124 -2.05 -10.31 17.48
C ALA A 124 -1.87 -10.41 15.96
N VAL A 125 -1.12 -11.43 15.54
CA VAL A 125 -1.13 -11.93 14.16
C VAL A 125 -1.28 -13.44 14.23
N THR A 126 -2.20 -13.98 13.45
CA THR A 126 -2.47 -15.43 13.35
C THR A 126 -2.23 -15.87 11.91
N VAL A 127 -1.30 -16.80 11.72
CA VAL A 127 -1.01 -17.34 10.38
C VAL A 127 -2.08 -18.38 10.03
N LYS A 128 -2.81 -18.17 8.92
CA LYS A 128 -3.88 -19.08 8.47
C LYS A 128 -3.32 -20.21 7.61
N ASP A 129 -2.42 -19.85 6.70
CA ASP A 129 -1.75 -20.77 5.80
C ASP A 129 -0.38 -20.20 5.37
N LYS A 130 0.21 -20.75 4.30
CA LYS A 130 1.53 -20.34 3.83
C LYS A 130 1.61 -18.84 3.54
N ASP A 131 0.59 -18.28 2.91
CA ASP A 131 0.63 -16.93 2.34
C ASP A 131 -0.39 -15.99 3.01
N HIS A 132 -1.36 -16.50 3.79
CA HIS A 132 -2.40 -15.70 4.43
C HIS A 132 -2.28 -15.63 5.95
N SER A 133 -2.63 -14.47 6.49
CA SER A 133 -2.62 -14.19 7.93
C SER A 133 -3.74 -13.23 8.34
N HIS A 134 -4.20 -13.34 9.58
CA HIS A 134 -5.14 -12.41 10.22
C HIS A 134 -4.41 -11.51 11.21
N TRP A 135 -4.68 -10.21 11.16
CA TRP A 135 -3.97 -9.20 11.94
C TRP A 135 -4.96 -8.42 12.79
N VAL A 136 -4.57 -8.13 14.03
CA VAL A 136 -5.33 -7.32 14.99
C VAL A 136 -4.40 -6.23 15.51
N ALA A 137 -4.78 -4.96 15.33
CA ALA A 137 -4.05 -3.80 15.81
C ALA A 137 -4.88 -2.95 16.76
N LYS A 138 -4.17 -2.21 17.62
CA LYS A 138 -4.75 -1.24 18.55
C LYS A 138 -5.22 -0.01 17.78
N GLY A 139 -6.50 0.28 17.86
CA GLY A 139 -7.13 1.45 17.28
C GLY A 139 -7.35 2.60 18.28
N PRO A 140 -7.82 3.75 17.78
CA PRO A 140 -8.21 4.91 18.59
C PRO A 140 -9.13 4.57 19.75
N ALA A 141 -8.95 5.24 20.89
CA ALA A 141 -9.83 5.10 22.05
C ALA A 141 -10.01 3.65 22.56
N GLY A 142 -9.02 2.78 22.33
CA GLY A 142 -9.04 1.39 22.78
C GLY A 142 -9.88 0.45 21.90
N THR A 143 -10.32 0.89 20.72
CA THR A 143 -10.96 -0.02 19.74
C THR A 143 -9.94 -0.96 19.12
N LYS A 144 -10.39 -2.05 18.50
CA LYS A 144 -9.54 -2.93 17.69
C LYS A 144 -9.78 -2.71 16.21
N VAL A 145 -8.73 -2.90 15.42
CA VAL A 145 -8.76 -2.84 13.96
C VAL A 145 -8.20 -4.15 13.44
N GLU A 146 -8.96 -4.79 12.56
CA GLU A 146 -8.63 -6.14 12.09
C GLU A 146 -8.59 -6.16 10.55
N TRP A 147 -7.70 -6.98 10.00
CA TRP A 147 -7.65 -7.25 8.56
C TRP A 147 -7.01 -8.60 8.27
N ASP A 148 -7.28 -9.12 7.08
CA ASP A 148 -6.54 -10.25 6.53
C ASP A 148 -5.47 -9.73 5.57
N ALA A 149 -4.31 -10.38 5.53
CA ALA A 149 -3.20 -10.05 4.64
C ALA A 149 -2.71 -11.27 3.87
N GLU A 150 -2.25 -11.03 2.64
CA GLU A 150 -1.60 -12.01 1.78
C GLU A 150 -0.15 -11.61 1.48
N ILE A 151 0.77 -12.58 1.52
CA ILE A 151 2.12 -12.45 1.00
C ILE A 151 2.05 -12.58 -0.52
N PHE A 152 2.44 -11.53 -1.25
CA PHE A 152 2.40 -11.53 -2.72
C PHE A 152 3.80 -11.59 -3.35
N ARG A 153 4.85 -11.39 -2.56
CA ARG A 153 6.24 -11.57 -2.99
C ARG A 153 7.08 -12.05 -1.81
N GLU A 154 7.80 -13.14 -2.05
CA GLU A 154 8.72 -13.73 -1.09
C GLU A 154 9.98 -14.18 -1.81
N LYS A 155 11.14 -13.83 -1.26
CA LYS A 155 12.43 -14.41 -1.62
C LYS A 155 13.24 -14.61 -0.35
N GLU A 156 13.59 -15.86 -0.10
CA GLU A 156 14.29 -16.27 1.11
C GLU A 156 15.54 -15.42 1.36
N ASN A 157 15.71 -14.95 2.60
CA ASN A 157 16.82 -14.11 3.05
C ASN A 157 16.97 -12.76 2.33
N GLU A 158 15.98 -12.33 1.54
CA GLU A 158 16.07 -11.08 0.78
C GLU A 158 14.85 -10.18 0.96
N VAL A 159 13.64 -10.71 0.80
CA VAL A 159 12.43 -9.88 0.85
C VAL A 159 11.18 -10.66 1.22
N ILE A 160 10.32 -10.03 2.02
CA ILE A 160 8.93 -10.45 2.24
C ILE A 160 8.05 -9.23 2.02
N ALA A 161 7.11 -9.31 1.09
CA ALA A 161 6.12 -8.27 0.83
C ALA A 161 4.70 -8.82 0.97
N TRP A 162 3.89 -8.08 1.71
CA TRP A 162 2.51 -8.43 2.01
C TRP A 162 1.58 -7.25 1.73
N LYS A 163 0.30 -7.56 1.58
CA LYS A 163 -0.76 -6.56 1.47
C LYS A 163 -2.05 -7.08 2.08
N SER A 164 -2.88 -6.18 2.59
CA SER A 164 -4.23 -6.51 3.02
C SER A 164 -5.02 -7.14 1.87
N VAL A 165 -5.90 -8.09 2.17
CA VAL A 165 -6.83 -8.66 1.19
C VAL A 165 -7.88 -7.61 0.79
N GLU A 166 -8.39 -7.71 -0.44
CA GLU A 166 -9.43 -6.83 -0.98
C GLU A 166 -10.67 -6.80 -0.06
N GLY A 167 -11.19 -5.61 0.24
CA GLY A 167 -12.32 -5.43 1.15
C GLY A 167 -11.97 -5.31 2.65
N SER A 168 -10.68 -5.38 3.01
CA SER A 168 -10.22 -5.13 4.39
C SER A 168 -10.57 -3.72 4.86
N SER A 169 -10.93 -3.58 6.15
CA SER A 169 -11.27 -2.30 6.79
C SER A 169 -10.12 -1.28 6.80
N VAL A 170 -8.88 -1.76 6.69
CA VAL A 170 -7.69 -0.92 6.57
C VAL A 170 -6.82 -1.43 5.42
N PRO A 171 -6.87 -0.76 4.25
CA PRO A 171 -5.95 -1.04 3.18
C PRO A 171 -4.52 -0.75 3.62
N ASN A 172 -3.66 -1.76 3.58
CA ASN A 172 -2.24 -1.62 3.89
C ASN A 172 -1.38 -2.55 3.05
N ALA A 173 -0.12 -2.17 2.88
CA ALA A 173 0.91 -2.97 2.25
C ALA A 173 2.24 -2.73 2.98
N GLY A 174 3.04 -3.77 3.04
CA GLY A 174 4.35 -3.70 3.68
C GLY A 174 5.38 -4.50 2.92
N THR A 175 6.63 -4.11 3.06
CA THR A 175 7.79 -4.84 2.58
C THR A 175 8.88 -4.77 3.64
N VAL A 176 9.47 -5.92 3.97
CA VAL A 176 10.75 -6.01 4.66
C VAL A 176 11.79 -6.53 3.69
N GLN A 177 12.92 -5.84 3.61
CA GLN A 177 14.09 -6.24 2.82
C GLN A 177 15.26 -6.49 3.76
N PHE A 178 16.04 -7.51 3.43
CA PHE A 178 17.22 -7.91 4.18
C PHE A 178 18.45 -7.81 3.26
N THR A 179 19.46 -7.09 3.72
CA THR A 179 20.73 -6.96 3.01
C THR A 179 21.86 -7.43 3.93
N ASP A 180 22.51 -8.54 3.57
CA ASP A 180 23.71 -8.99 4.27
C ASP A 180 24.86 -8.00 4.03
N LEU A 181 25.39 -7.41 5.10
CA LEU A 181 26.51 -6.47 5.07
C LEU A 181 27.86 -7.15 5.36
N GLY A 182 27.86 -8.47 5.58
CA GLY A 182 29.01 -9.28 5.95
C GLY A 182 29.12 -9.55 7.46
N GLN A 183 29.90 -10.58 7.80
CA GLN A 183 30.00 -11.20 9.14
C GLN A 183 30.20 -10.20 10.31
N GLU A 184 30.97 -9.13 10.13
CA GLU A 184 31.26 -8.15 11.19
C GLU A 184 30.24 -7.01 11.28
N ARG A 185 29.42 -6.81 10.23
CA ARG A 185 28.45 -5.71 10.14
C ARG A 185 27.01 -6.18 10.31
N GLY A 186 26.76 -7.48 10.20
CA GLY A 186 25.44 -8.07 10.32
C GLY A 186 24.57 -7.82 9.09
N THR A 187 23.28 -7.63 9.32
CA THR A 187 22.26 -7.51 8.28
C THR A 187 21.55 -6.17 8.42
N GLU A 188 21.40 -5.43 7.32
CA GLU A 188 20.48 -4.30 7.24
C GLU A 188 19.07 -4.81 7.00
N VAL A 189 18.13 -4.32 7.80
CA VAL A 189 16.70 -4.59 7.69
C VAL A 189 16.01 -3.29 7.32
N LEU A 190 15.46 -3.24 6.11
CA LEU A 190 14.71 -2.10 5.59
C LEU A 190 13.22 -2.43 5.56
N VAL A 191 12.41 -1.63 6.23
CA VAL A 191 10.96 -1.74 6.24
C VAL A 191 10.34 -0.56 5.51
N GLU A 192 9.44 -0.87 4.60
CA GLU A 192 8.57 0.06 3.91
C GLU A 192 7.11 -0.31 4.20
N LEU A 193 6.32 0.63 4.70
CA LEU A 193 4.88 0.44 4.97
C LEU A 193 4.09 1.55 4.28
N ASP A 194 3.02 1.15 3.61
CA ASP A 194 2.01 2.00 3.03
C ASP A 194 0.67 1.64 3.65
N TYR A 195 -0.04 2.60 4.25
CA TYR A 195 -1.39 2.35 4.76
C TYR A 195 -2.33 3.53 4.53
N GLU A 196 -3.62 3.21 4.40
CA GLU A 196 -4.70 4.19 4.30
C GLU A 196 -5.51 4.21 5.60
N PRO A 197 -5.52 5.32 6.34
CA PRO A 197 -6.46 5.50 7.43
C PRO A 197 -7.90 5.36 6.91
N PRO A 198 -8.81 4.67 7.65
CA PRO A 198 -10.23 4.60 7.29
C PRO A 198 -10.83 5.99 7.07
N ALA A 199 -11.70 6.15 6.08
CA ALA A 199 -12.39 7.43 5.87
C ALA A 199 -13.35 7.77 7.03
N GLY A 200 -13.63 9.06 7.23
CA GLY A 200 -14.63 9.55 8.20
C GLY A 200 -14.06 9.81 9.60
N VAL A 201 -14.92 9.72 10.62
CA VAL A 201 -14.59 10.09 12.02
C VAL A 201 -13.44 9.25 12.59
N ILE A 202 -13.34 7.99 12.17
CA ILE A 202 -12.24 7.08 12.56
C ILE A 202 -10.92 7.57 11.96
N GLY A 203 -10.89 7.95 10.69
CA GLY A 203 -9.70 8.55 10.06
C GLY A 203 -9.26 9.85 10.69
N ALA A 204 -10.20 10.72 11.06
CA ALA A 204 -9.91 11.96 11.77
C ALA A 204 -9.32 11.70 13.18
N ALA A 205 -9.81 10.67 13.88
CA ALA A 205 -9.25 10.24 15.16
C ALA A 205 -7.85 9.60 14.99
N PHE A 206 -7.66 8.76 13.97
CA PHE A 206 -6.35 8.22 13.59
C PHE A 206 -5.35 9.34 13.28
N ALA A 207 -5.74 10.31 12.46
CA ALA A 207 -4.89 11.47 12.12
C ALA A 207 -4.55 12.35 13.34
N LYS A 208 -5.41 12.39 14.37
CA LYS A 208 -5.17 13.17 15.59
C LYS A 208 -4.33 12.42 16.63
N LEU A 209 -4.41 11.09 16.68
CA LEU A 209 -3.68 10.25 17.65
C LEU A 209 -2.35 9.73 17.11
N PHE A 210 -2.30 9.37 15.82
CA PHE A 210 -1.11 8.88 15.10
C PHE A 210 -0.47 9.97 14.22
N GLY A 211 -1.03 11.19 14.23
CA GLY A 211 -0.52 12.35 13.49
C GLY A 211 0.83 12.87 13.98
N GLU A 212 1.29 12.39 15.15
CA GLU A 212 2.67 12.55 15.59
C GLU A 212 3.48 11.34 15.09
N GLU A 213 3.87 11.46 13.82
CA GLU A 213 4.89 10.68 13.10
C GLU A 213 4.76 9.13 13.13
N PRO A 214 4.00 8.54 12.18
CA PRO A 214 4.02 7.09 11.89
C PRO A 214 5.43 6.53 11.63
N ASN A 215 6.33 7.41 11.19
CA ASN A 215 7.75 7.18 11.05
C ASN A 215 8.48 6.85 12.37
N ILE A 216 8.06 7.43 13.50
CA ILE A 216 8.63 7.15 14.84
C ILE A 216 8.23 5.76 15.30
N GLN A 217 6.96 5.36 15.12
CA GLN A 217 6.50 4.03 15.54
C GLN A 217 7.26 2.91 14.84
N VAL A 218 7.38 2.96 13.51
CA VAL A 218 8.14 1.93 12.77
C VAL A 218 9.63 1.95 13.13
N GLN A 219 10.19 3.12 13.42
CA GLN A 219 11.56 3.23 13.89
C GLN A 219 11.74 2.56 15.26
N GLU A 220 10.78 2.74 16.16
CA GLU A 220 10.77 2.13 17.49
C GLU A 220 10.57 0.62 17.42
N ASP A 221 9.66 0.14 16.56
CA ASP A 221 9.46 -1.29 16.31
C ASP A 221 10.74 -1.96 15.77
N LEU A 222 11.47 -1.28 14.87
CA LEU A 222 12.77 -1.76 14.38
C LEU A 222 13.85 -1.74 15.48
N ARG A 223 13.79 -0.80 16.42
CA ARG A 223 14.68 -0.77 17.59
C ARG A 223 14.39 -1.94 18.53
N HIS A 224 13.13 -2.24 18.80
CA HIS A 224 12.71 -3.41 19.57
C HIS A 224 13.12 -4.70 18.88
N PHE A 225 12.97 -4.79 17.56
CA PHE A 225 13.44 -5.95 16.80
C PHE A 225 14.95 -6.15 16.93
N LYS A 226 15.75 -5.10 16.75
CA LYS A 226 17.20 -5.17 16.97
C LYS A 226 17.54 -5.69 18.36
N GLN A 227 16.93 -5.12 19.39
CA GLN A 227 17.19 -5.53 20.78
C GLN A 227 16.81 -6.99 21.03
N LYS A 228 15.63 -7.40 20.59
CA LYS A 228 15.16 -8.77 20.73
C LYS A 228 16.09 -9.76 20.05
N MET A 229 16.58 -9.44 18.85
CA MET A 229 17.46 -10.33 18.10
C MET A 229 18.88 -10.35 18.66
N GLU A 230 19.42 -9.23 19.13
CA GLU A 230 20.81 -9.16 19.63
C GLU A 230 20.95 -9.64 21.08
N ALA A 231 19.99 -9.29 21.94
CA ALA A 231 20.07 -9.52 23.38
C ALA A 231 19.14 -10.65 23.88
N GLY A 232 18.16 -11.08 23.09
CA GLY A 232 17.16 -12.08 23.50
C GLY A 232 16.05 -11.54 24.43
N GLU A 233 16.12 -10.27 24.85
CA GLU A 233 15.13 -9.62 25.73
C GLU A 233 14.78 -8.20 25.24
N LEU A 234 13.55 -7.76 25.50
CA LEU A 234 13.12 -6.38 25.31
C LEU A 234 13.22 -5.63 26.64
N PRO A 235 13.82 -4.43 26.71
CA PRO A 235 13.66 -3.56 27.85
C PRO A 235 12.20 -3.12 27.91
N THR A 236 11.43 -3.67 28.84
CA THR A 236 10.09 -3.18 29.14
C THR A 236 10.18 -1.98 30.07
N THR A 237 9.66 -0.82 29.66
CA THR A 237 9.55 0.38 30.52
C THR A 237 8.34 0.32 31.46
N THR A 238 7.67 -0.84 31.57
CA THR A 238 6.60 -1.03 32.53
C THR A 238 7.19 -1.51 33.85
N GLY A 239 7.49 -0.57 34.75
CA GLY A 239 7.77 -0.89 36.15
C GLY A 239 9.07 -0.36 36.75
N GLN A 240 9.76 0.64 36.18
CA GLN A 240 10.79 1.33 36.94
C GLN A 240 10.13 2.18 38.04
N PRO A 241 10.26 1.84 39.33
CA PRO A 241 9.91 2.77 40.38
C PRO A 241 10.94 3.89 40.31
N SER A 242 10.49 5.12 40.07
CA SER A 242 11.33 6.29 40.31
C SER A 242 11.70 6.29 41.79
N ALA A 243 12.90 5.80 42.10
CA ALA A 243 13.50 5.99 43.40
C ALA A 243 13.88 7.47 43.51
N ARG A 244 13.02 8.25 44.14
CA ARG A 244 13.38 9.55 44.69
C ARG A 244 13.23 9.46 46.20
N GLU A 245 14.30 9.01 46.85
CA GLU A 245 14.55 9.33 48.25
C GLU A 245 15.25 10.69 48.32
N SER A 246 14.55 11.67 48.90
CA SER A 246 14.99 12.76 49.79
C SER A 246 14.06 13.96 49.70
#